data_AF-A0A7S1IVJ6-F1
#
_entry.id   AF-A0A7S1IVJ6-F1
#
_cell.length_a   1.000
_cell.length_b   1.000
_cell.length_c   1.000
_cell.angle_alpha   90.00
_cell.angle_beta   90.00
_cell.angle_gamma   90.00
#
_symmetry.space_group_name_H-M   'P 1'
#
loop_
_entity.id
_entity.type
_entity.pdbx_description
1 polymer ?
#
loop_
_entity_poly.entity_id
_entity_poly.type
_entity_poly.pdbx_seq_one_letter_code
_entity_poly.pdbx_strand_id
1 'polypeptide(L)'
;GYYDNRYWTMWKLPMFGCRSSQEVLREVKECSMSYPGCYVRLAAFDSIKQVQVVSFIVHQPGGVAMTPITAEREMKVWNPVDNKKFETFSYLPPLSDGEIARQVDFIIRNGLAPCLEFAP
;
A
#
# COMPACT_ATOMS: atom_id res chain seq x y z
N GLY A 1 -22.84 -8.96 -6.19
CA GLY A 1 -21.57 -8.51 -5.59
C GLY A 1 -21.21 -7.12 -6.06
N TYR A 2 -22.08 -6.15 -5.79
CA TYR A 2 -21.80 -4.74 -6.01
C TYR A 2 -21.34 -4.15 -4.69
N TYR A 3 -20.24 -3.42 -4.73
CA TYR A 3 -19.70 -2.70 -3.59
C TYR A 3 -19.12 -1.39 -4.11
N ASP A 4 -19.43 -0.31 -3.40
CA ASP A 4 -18.85 1.01 -3.63
C ASP A 4 -17.36 1.03 -3.26
N ASN A 5 -16.62 2.00 -3.78
CA ASN A 5 -15.22 2.27 -3.42
C ASN A 5 -14.23 1.13 -3.66
N ARG A 6 -14.56 0.18 -4.56
CA ARG A 6 -13.63 -0.86 -5.03
C ARG A 6 -12.49 -0.31 -5.87
N TYR A 7 -12.79 0.70 -6.69
CA TYR A 7 -11.83 1.36 -7.57
C TYR A 7 -11.31 2.63 -6.91
N TRP A 8 -10.01 2.81 -6.97
CA TRP A 8 -9.30 3.98 -6.47
C TRP A 8 -8.74 4.78 -7.64
N THR A 9 -8.38 6.03 -7.40
CA THR A 9 -7.82 6.89 -8.44
C THR A 9 -6.39 6.46 -8.72
N MET A 10 -6.07 6.17 -9.97
CA MET A 10 -4.71 5.82 -10.39
C MET A 10 -3.79 7.04 -10.29
N TRP A 11 -2.60 6.84 -9.71
CA TRP A 11 -1.52 7.82 -9.72
C TRP A 11 -0.65 7.61 -10.96
N LYS A 12 -0.64 8.60 -11.85
CA LYS A 12 0.03 8.55 -13.16
C LYS A 12 -0.40 7.29 -13.94
N LEU A 13 0.55 6.46 -14.38
CA LEU A 13 0.32 5.22 -15.13
C LEU A 13 1.07 4.07 -14.46
N PRO A 14 0.72 2.79 -14.72
CA PRO A 14 1.52 1.67 -14.28
C PRO A 14 2.97 1.81 -14.72
N MET A 15 3.90 1.49 -13.83
CA MET A 15 5.34 1.70 -13.99
C MET A 15 5.94 0.57 -14.85
N PHE A 16 5.52 0.48 -16.10
CA PHE A 16 5.96 -0.54 -17.05
C PHE A 16 7.48 -0.50 -17.23
N GLY A 17 8.12 -1.67 -17.11
CA GLY A 17 9.57 -1.79 -17.26
C GLY A 17 10.38 -1.20 -16.09
N CYS A 18 9.76 -0.87 -14.95
CA CYS A 18 10.45 -0.43 -13.75
C CYS A 18 11.50 -1.46 -13.30
N ARG A 19 12.70 -0.99 -12.95
CA ARG A 19 13.85 -1.84 -12.55
C ARG A 19 14.39 -1.53 -11.17
N SER A 20 13.85 -0.53 -10.49
CA SER A 20 14.36 -0.02 -9.22
C SER A 20 13.21 0.25 -8.26
N SER A 21 13.25 -0.37 -7.08
CA SER A 21 12.30 -0.07 -6.01
C SER A 21 12.36 1.37 -5.53
N GLN A 22 13.51 2.03 -5.68
CA GLN A 22 13.69 3.45 -5.38
C GLN A 22 12.87 4.35 -6.29
N GLU A 23 12.62 3.98 -7.56
CA GLU A 23 11.70 4.72 -8.44
C GLU A 23 10.28 4.68 -7.88
N VAL A 24 9.80 3.51 -7.48
CA VAL A 24 8.47 3.34 -6.92
C VAL A 24 8.34 4.08 -5.59
N LEU A 25 9.34 4.01 -4.71
CA LEU A 25 9.32 4.73 -3.43
C LEU A 25 9.30 6.26 -3.61
N ARG A 26 9.94 6.80 -4.66
CA ARG A 26 9.83 8.23 -4.98
C ARG A 26 8.39 8.60 -5.35
N GLU A 27 7.75 7.80 -6.20
CA GLU A 27 6.36 8.00 -6.60
C GLU A 27 5.39 7.87 -5.42
N VAL A 28 5.64 6.95 -4.49
CA VAL A 28 4.87 6.85 -3.23
C VAL A 28 4.95 8.16 -2.45
N LYS A 29 6.16 8.73 -2.31
CA LYS A 29 6.36 9.99 -1.60
C LYS A 29 5.67 11.16 -2.32
N GLU A 30 5.82 11.27 -3.64
CA GLU A 30 5.15 12.31 -4.44
C GLU A 30 3.62 12.23 -4.34
N CYS A 31 3.06 11.03 -4.44
CA CYS A 31 1.61 10.81 -4.32
C CYS A 31 1.11 11.19 -2.92
N SER A 32 1.81 10.75 -1.87
CA SER A 32 1.42 11.00 -0.48
C SER A 32 1.56 12.49 -0.11
N MET A 33 2.56 13.20 -0.66
CA MET A 33 2.71 14.64 -0.47
C MET A 33 1.63 15.44 -1.20
N SER A 34 1.22 14.97 -2.39
CA SER A 34 0.17 15.62 -3.19
C SER A 34 -1.23 15.42 -2.58
N TYR A 35 -1.44 14.26 -1.93
CA TYR A 35 -2.71 13.87 -1.32
C TYR A 35 -2.52 13.35 0.11
N PRO A 36 -2.12 14.20 1.07
CA PRO A 36 -1.77 13.78 2.43
C PRO A 36 -2.96 13.26 3.26
N GLY A 37 -4.18 13.55 2.81
CA GLY A 37 -5.42 13.07 3.42
C GLY A 37 -5.96 11.77 2.81
N CYS A 38 -5.21 11.12 1.91
CA CYS A 38 -5.64 9.90 1.24
C CYS A 38 -4.85 8.68 1.71
N TYR A 39 -5.47 7.51 1.62
CA TYR A 39 -4.75 6.24 1.58
C TYR A 39 -4.04 6.12 0.24
N VAL A 40 -2.84 5.54 0.24
CA VAL A 40 -2.16 5.13 -1.00
C VAL A 40 -1.88 3.63 -0.90
N ARG A 41 -2.29 2.91 -1.93
CA ARG A 41 -1.98 1.49 -2.10
C ARG A 41 -1.06 1.28 -3.29
N LEU A 42 -0.23 0.27 -3.18
CA LEU A 42 0.51 -0.28 -4.30
C LEU A 42 -0.21 -1.53 -4.80
N ALA A 43 -0.56 -1.52 -6.07
CA ALA A 43 -1.07 -2.65 -6.81
C ALA A 43 -0.01 -3.17 -7.78
N ALA A 44 -0.09 -4.44 -8.16
CA ALA A 44 0.70 -4.95 -9.29
C ALA A 44 -0.12 -5.91 -10.18
N PHE A 45 0.10 -5.78 -11.49
CA PHE A 45 -0.66 -6.49 -12.51
C PHE A 45 0.22 -7.51 -13.23
N ASP A 46 -0.34 -8.70 -13.42
CA ASP A 46 0.21 -9.75 -14.30
C ASP A 46 -0.40 -9.56 -15.70
N SER A 47 0.42 -9.19 -16.68
CA SER A 47 -0.04 -8.92 -18.04
C SER A 47 -0.42 -10.18 -18.82
N ILE A 48 0.05 -11.35 -18.38
CA ILE A 48 -0.28 -12.64 -19.01
C ILE A 48 -1.62 -13.13 -18.48
N LYS A 49 -1.82 -13.09 -17.15
CA LYS A 49 -3.08 -13.49 -16.52
C LYS A 49 -4.16 -12.41 -16.59
N GLN A 50 -3.79 -11.19 -16.97
CA GLN A 50 -4.67 -10.02 -17.07
C GLN A 50 -5.40 -9.71 -15.75
N VAL A 51 -4.69 -9.76 -14.63
CA VAL A 51 -5.28 -9.55 -13.30
C VAL A 51 -4.33 -8.85 -12.35
N GLN A 52 -4.90 -8.11 -11.39
CA GLN A 52 -4.17 -7.61 -10.22
C GLN A 52 -3.83 -8.80 -9.31
N VAL A 53 -2.54 -9.03 -9.06
CA VAL A 53 -2.06 -10.16 -8.25
C VAL A 53 -1.45 -9.72 -6.92
N VAL A 54 -1.13 -8.44 -6.76
CA VAL A 54 -0.63 -7.85 -5.51
C VAL A 54 -1.42 -6.58 -5.19
N SER A 55 -1.76 -6.39 -3.92
CA SER A 55 -2.32 -5.13 -3.40
C SER A 55 -2.04 -5.01 -1.91
N PHE A 56 -1.42 -3.90 -1.49
CA PHE A 56 -1.19 -3.57 -0.09
C PHE A 56 -1.04 -2.05 0.10
N ILE A 57 -1.29 -1.57 1.33
CA ILE A 57 -1.19 -0.15 1.69
C ILE A 57 0.27 0.26 1.86
N VAL A 58 0.64 1.41 1.31
CA VAL A 58 1.97 2.03 1.43
C VAL A 58 1.91 3.39 2.15
N HIS A 59 0.74 4.02 2.24
CA HIS A 59 0.51 5.24 3.02
C HIS A 59 -0.90 5.27 3.60
N GLN A 60 -1.04 5.77 4.82
CA GLN A 60 -2.32 6.00 5.50
C GLN A 60 -2.44 7.46 5.90
N PRO A 61 -3.61 8.08 5.75
CA PRO A 61 -3.84 9.45 6.18
C PRO A 61 -3.81 9.53 7.70
N GLY A 62 -3.36 10.69 8.22
CA GLY A 62 -3.40 10.96 9.65
C GLY A 62 -2.28 10.31 10.47
N GLY A 63 -1.28 9.70 9.83
CA GLY A 63 0.01 9.34 10.42
C GLY A 63 -0.11 8.85 11.86
N VAL A 64 -0.83 7.75 12.08
CA VAL A 64 -0.81 7.09 13.40
C VAL A 64 0.61 6.56 13.55
N ALA A 65 1.50 7.38 14.11
CA ALA A 65 2.71 6.91 14.73
C ALA A 65 2.23 5.87 15.74
N MET A 66 2.38 4.60 15.38
CA MET A 66 2.29 3.51 16.33
C MET A 66 3.33 3.87 17.39
N THR A 67 2.86 4.37 18.53
CA THR A 67 3.67 4.42 19.73
C THR A 67 4.27 3.02 19.86
N PRO A 68 5.60 2.90 20.05
CA PRO A 68 6.22 1.60 20.19
C PRO A 68 5.42 0.88 21.27
N ILE A 69 4.83 -0.26 20.90
CA ILE A 69 4.09 -1.08 21.84
C ILE A 69 5.15 -1.60 22.81
N THR A 70 5.45 -0.82 23.86
CA THR A 70 6.04 -1.36 25.07
C THR A 70 5.14 -2.50 25.47
N ALA A 71 5.73 -3.70 25.55
CA ALA A 71 5.01 -4.95 25.69
C ALA A 71 4.25 -4.96 27.02
N GLU A 72 3.01 -4.50 27.00
CA GLU A 72 2.09 -4.65 28.12
C GLU A 72 1.22 -5.88 27.87
N ARG A 73 1.34 -6.83 28.81
CA ARG A 73 0.54 -8.05 28.93
C ARG A 73 -0.88 -7.70 29.39
N GLU A 74 -1.57 -6.87 28.63
CA GLU A 74 -2.96 -6.51 28.88
C GLU A 74 -3.83 -7.10 27.78
N MET A 75 -4.97 -7.69 28.14
CA MET A 75 -5.96 -8.17 27.18
C MET A 75 -6.49 -6.96 26.40
N LYS A 76 -6.00 -6.76 25.18
CA LYS A 76 -6.50 -5.71 24.29
C LYS A 76 -7.79 -6.18 23.62
N VAL A 77 -8.88 -5.45 23.88
CA VAL A 77 -10.13 -5.59 23.11
C VAL A 77 -9.90 -4.96 21.73
N TRP A 78 -10.38 -5.62 20.67
CA TRP A 78 -10.27 -5.08 19.31
C TRP A 78 -11.02 -3.75 19.20
N ASN A 79 -10.37 -2.71 18.68
CA ASN A 79 -11.00 -1.40 18.46
C ASN A 79 -11.79 -1.41 17.13
N PRO A 80 -13.13 -1.24 17.16
CA PRO A 80 -13.96 -1.14 15.97
C PRO A 80 -13.93 0.22 15.27
N VAL A 81 -13.46 1.27 15.95
CA VAL A 81 -13.51 2.65 15.46
C VAL A 81 -12.24 2.97 14.68
N ASP A 82 -12.41 3.50 13.46
CA ASP A 82 -11.34 3.95 12.54
C ASP A 82 -10.26 2.92 12.21
N ASN A 83 -10.54 1.64 12.42
CA ASN A 83 -9.62 0.53 12.20
C ASN A 83 -9.81 -0.12 10.82
N LYS A 84 -9.87 0.70 9.76
CA LYS A 84 -10.03 0.20 8.38
C LYS A 84 -8.84 -0.67 7.97
N LYS A 85 -9.14 -1.82 7.37
CA LYS A 85 -8.16 -2.79 6.87
C LYS A 85 -8.32 -2.94 5.36
N PHE A 86 -7.20 -3.13 4.67
CA PHE A 86 -7.10 -3.16 3.21
C PHE A 86 -6.24 -4.35 2.78
N GLU A 87 -6.88 -5.50 2.57
CA GLU A 87 -6.26 -6.69 2.00
C GLU A 87 -4.93 -7.08 2.67
N THR A 88 -3.96 -7.51 1.85
CA THR A 88 -2.66 -8.04 2.26
C THR A 88 -1.90 -7.06 3.17
N PHE A 89 -1.33 -7.59 4.25
CA PHE A 89 -0.52 -6.88 5.25
C PHE A 89 -1.24 -5.82 6.10
N SER A 90 -2.52 -5.54 5.90
CA SER A 90 -3.23 -4.48 6.63
C SER A 90 -3.37 -4.72 8.15
N TYR A 91 -3.22 -5.96 8.60
CA TYR A 91 -3.20 -6.33 10.02
C TYR A 91 -1.82 -6.20 10.68
N LEU A 92 -0.77 -5.99 9.88
CA LEU A 92 0.58 -5.75 10.37
C LEU A 92 0.75 -4.26 10.75
N PRO A 93 1.77 -3.93 11.55
CA PRO A 93 2.22 -2.54 11.66
C PRO A 93 2.50 -1.93 10.28
N PRO A 94 2.41 -0.58 10.14
CA PRO A 94 2.76 0.09 8.89
C PRO A 94 4.15 -0.32 8.40
N LEU A 95 4.25 -0.70 7.12
CA LEU A 95 5.51 -1.13 6.53
C LEU A 95 6.48 0.06 6.44
N SER A 96 7.74 -0.17 6.80
CA SER A 96 8.82 0.77 6.56
C SER A 96 9.17 0.89 5.07
N ASP A 97 9.81 1.99 4.66
CA ASP A 97 10.30 2.18 3.28
C ASP A 97 11.13 0.97 2.79
N GLY A 98 11.95 0.38 3.67
CA GLY A 98 12.76 -0.80 3.35
C GLY A 98 11.97 -2.09 3.19
N GLU A 99 10.86 -2.25 3.91
CA GLU A 99 9.93 -3.37 3.70
C GLU A 99 9.12 -3.20 2.42
N ILE A 100 8.64 -1.99 2.14
CA ILE A 100 7.97 -1.66 0.89
C ILE A 100 8.92 -1.92 -0.29
N ALA A 101 10.18 -1.48 -0.20
CA ALA A 101 11.19 -1.74 -1.23
C ALA A 101 11.35 -3.23 -1.52
N ARG A 102 11.40 -4.07 -0.48
CA ARG A 102 11.51 -5.53 -0.65
C ARG A 102 10.29 -6.13 -1.36
N GLN A 103 9.09 -5.64 -1.08
CA GLN A 103 7.88 -6.07 -1.81
C GLN A 103 7.90 -5.60 -3.27
N VAL A 104 8.39 -4.38 -3.52
CA VAL A 104 8.56 -3.87 -4.89
C VAL A 104 9.61 -4.67 -5.67
N ASP A 105 10.74 -5.01 -5.05
CA ASP A 105 11.75 -5.85 -5.67
C ASP A 105 11.19 -7.23 -6.04
N PHE A 106 10.32 -7.80 -5.19
CA PHE A 106 9.59 -9.04 -5.52
C PHE A 106 8.69 -8.84 -6.74
N ILE A 107 7.91 -7.77 -6.80
CA ILE A 107 7.05 -7.44 -7.96
C ILE A 107 7.88 -7.35 -9.25
N ILE A 108 8.98 -6.59 -9.23
CA ILE A 108 9.87 -6.40 -10.38
C ILE A 108 10.50 -7.73 -10.82
N ARG A 109 11.01 -8.55 -9.88
CA ARG A 109 11.60 -9.86 -10.18
C ARG A 109 10.62 -10.84 -10.81
N ASN A 110 9.33 -10.71 -10.52
CA ASN A 110 8.28 -11.51 -11.11
C ASN A 110 7.73 -10.92 -12.43
N GLY A 111 8.31 -9.83 -12.94
CA GLY A 111 7.87 -9.20 -14.20
C GLY A 111 6.49 -8.56 -14.13
N LEU A 112 6.01 -8.24 -12.92
CA LEU A 112 4.72 -7.61 -12.70
C LEU A 112 4.83 -6.09 -12.82
N ALA A 113 3.79 -5.43 -13.31
CA ALA A 113 3.77 -3.97 -13.45
C ALA A 113 3.25 -3.31 -12.16
N PRO A 114 4.10 -2.58 -11.39
CA PRO A 114 3.64 -1.84 -10.22
C PRO A 114 2.76 -0.65 -10.63
N CYS A 115 1.78 -0.31 -9.80
CA CYS A 115 0.89 0.82 -9.99
C CYS A 115 0.50 1.39 -8.63
N LEU A 116 0.45 2.71 -8.51
CA LEU A 116 -0.02 3.38 -7.31
C LEU A 116 -1.46 3.85 -7.51
N GLU A 117 -2.27 3.71 -6.47
CA GLU A 117 -3.63 4.18 -6.45
C GLU A 117 -3.92 4.85 -5.11
N PHE A 118 -4.77 5.87 -5.10
CA PHE A 118 -5.12 6.60 -3.89
C PHE A 118 -6.62 6.86 -3.79
N ALA A 119 -7.11 6.92 -2.55
CA ALA A 119 -8.49 7.23 -2.22
C ALA A 119 -8.59 7.92 -0.85
N PRO A 120 -9.63 8.74 -0.61
CA PRO A 120 -9.91 9.33 0.70
C PRO A 120 -10.10 8.30 1.82
#